data_AF-A0A9P7FPM0-F1
#
_entry.id   AF-A0A9P7FPM0-F1
#
_cell.length_a   1.000
_cell.length_b   1.000
_cell.length_c   1.000
_cell.angle_alpha   90.00
_cell.angle_beta   90.00
_cell.angle_gamma   90.00
#
_symmetry.space_group_name_H-M   'P 1'
#
loop_
_entity.id
_entity.type
_entity.pdbx_description
1 polymer ?
#
loop_
_entity_poly.entity_id
_entity_poly.type
_entity_poly.pdbx_seq_one_letter_code
_entity_poly.pdbx_strand_id
1 'polypeptide(L)'
;MTDHPWRSAAYLRSVAGPGRIVPVEVGDDYRQSDWTQELMGWDDFVASLHLNDQPPPRPQKKTMYLAQHNLLVQFPSLQADIIVPDYVYASIPPPEFADYRPPGNEEQLVINMWLGPEGTVSPAHTSLVSRLS
;
A
#
# COMPACT_ATOMS: atom_id res chain seq x y z
N MET A 1 -21.19 4.83 11.75
CA MET A 1 -20.66 4.86 10.38
C MET A 1 -19.31 5.54 10.45
N THR A 2 -18.24 4.89 10.02
CA THR A 2 -16.96 5.57 9.81
C THR A 2 -17.15 6.51 8.63
N ASP A 3 -16.88 7.81 8.79
CA ASP A 3 -17.07 8.80 7.71
C ASP A 3 -16.22 8.48 6.47
N HIS A 4 -15.15 7.70 6.63
CA HIS A 4 -14.18 7.35 5.59
C HIS A 4 -14.01 5.81 5.45
N PRO A 5 -14.98 5.09 4.86
CA PRO A 5 -14.91 3.64 4.77
C PRO A 5 -14.03 3.18 3.59
N TRP A 6 -12.84 2.65 3.87
CA TRP A 6 -11.94 2.11 2.83
C TRP A 6 -12.50 0.87 2.10
N ARG A 7 -13.59 0.27 2.61
CA ARG A 7 -14.37 -0.79 1.92
C ARG A 7 -15.35 -0.25 0.87
N SER A 8 -15.50 1.07 0.76
CA SER A 8 -16.30 1.72 -0.28
C SER A 8 -15.39 2.11 -1.44
N ALA A 9 -15.73 1.57 -2.61
CA ALA A 9 -15.13 1.96 -3.87
C ALA A 9 -15.44 3.42 -4.19
N ALA A 10 -16.63 3.94 -3.84
CA ALA A 10 -16.94 5.36 -4.00
C ALA A 10 -15.99 6.24 -3.17
N TYR A 11 -15.72 5.87 -1.91
CA TYR A 11 -14.77 6.59 -1.06
C TYR A 11 -13.36 6.57 -1.65
N LEU A 12 -12.82 5.38 -1.97
CA LEU A 12 -11.49 5.23 -2.57
C LEU A 12 -11.34 5.97 -3.91
N ARG A 13 -12.41 6.07 -4.70
CA ARG A 13 -12.41 6.89 -5.92
C ARG A 13 -12.50 8.38 -5.61
N SER A 14 -13.24 8.80 -4.58
CA SER A 14 -13.38 10.22 -4.23
C SER A 14 -12.09 10.85 -3.70
N VAL A 15 -11.27 10.08 -2.97
CA VAL A 15 -9.97 10.53 -2.47
C VAL A 15 -8.92 10.58 -3.57
N ALA A 16 -9.13 9.86 -4.66
CA ALA A 16 -8.32 9.90 -5.85
C ALA A 16 -8.89 10.89 -6.86
N GLY A 17 -8.20 12.01 -7.07
CA GLY A 17 -8.52 12.89 -8.19
C GLY A 17 -8.53 12.13 -9.53
N PRO A 18 -9.22 12.66 -10.56
CA PRO A 18 -9.31 12.00 -11.86
C PRO A 18 -7.94 11.76 -12.50
N GLY A 19 -7.78 10.62 -13.19
CA GLY A 19 -6.60 10.32 -14.01
C GLY A 19 -5.34 9.93 -13.21
N ARG A 20 -5.49 9.57 -11.94
CA ARG A 20 -4.37 9.06 -11.13
C ARG A 20 -3.96 7.65 -11.56
N ILE A 21 -2.66 7.38 -11.53
CA ILE A 21 -2.07 6.09 -11.87
C ILE A 21 -1.27 5.55 -10.70
N VAL A 22 -1.28 4.23 -10.51
CA VAL A 22 -0.58 3.56 -9.42
C VAL A 22 0.28 2.41 -9.94
N PRO A 23 1.44 2.13 -9.30
CA PRO A 23 2.20 0.92 -9.57
C PRO A 23 1.47 -0.28 -8.98
N VAL A 24 1.26 -1.32 -9.79
CA VAL A 24 0.57 -2.54 -9.40
C VAL A 24 1.38 -3.74 -9.88
N GLU A 25 1.59 -4.67 -8.97
CA GLU A 25 2.12 -5.99 -9.26
C GLU A 25 1.03 -6.85 -9.91
N VAL A 26 1.34 -7.46 -11.05
CA VAL A 26 0.42 -8.30 -11.81
C VAL A 26 0.98 -9.72 -11.89
N GLY A 27 0.32 -10.66 -11.22
CA GLY A 27 0.77 -12.05 -11.04
C GLY A 27 0.76 -12.46 -9.57
N ASP A 28 0.86 -13.76 -9.29
CA ASP A 28 0.65 -14.29 -7.94
C ASP A 28 1.91 -14.31 -7.07
N ASP A 29 3.10 -14.31 -7.69
CA ASP A 29 4.37 -14.44 -6.98
C ASP A 29 5.48 -13.72 -7.76
N TYR A 30 6.16 -12.76 -7.11
CA TYR A 30 7.25 -11.97 -7.71
C TYR A 30 8.45 -12.80 -8.17
N ARG A 31 8.50 -14.09 -7.82
CA ARG A 31 9.55 -15.02 -8.25
C ARG A 31 9.21 -15.76 -9.54
N GLN A 32 7.96 -15.68 -10.01
CA GLN A 32 7.53 -16.36 -11.24
C GLN A 32 7.76 -15.48 -12.47
N SER A 33 8.03 -16.11 -13.62
CA SER A 33 8.37 -15.40 -14.87
C SER A 33 7.21 -14.63 -15.50
N ASP A 34 5.98 -14.92 -15.09
CA ASP A 34 4.78 -14.25 -15.56
C ASP A 34 4.35 -13.09 -14.65
N TRP A 35 5.08 -12.84 -13.55
CA TRP A 35 4.90 -11.65 -12.72
C TRP A 35 5.54 -10.43 -13.39
N THR A 36 4.88 -9.28 -13.25
CA THR A 36 5.38 -7.99 -13.72
C THR A 36 4.87 -6.85 -12.84
N GLN A 37 5.44 -5.66 -13.01
CA GLN A 37 4.88 -4.42 -12.51
C GLN A 37 4.35 -3.58 -13.65
N GLU A 38 3.16 -3.02 -13.47
CA GLU A 38 2.50 -2.16 -14.45
C GLU A 38 2.02 -0.86 -13.78
N LEU A 39 2.01 0.23 -14.54
CA LEU A 39 1.30 1.45 -14.17
C LEU A 39 -0.12 1.34 -14.72
N MET A 40 -1.11 1.39 -13.83
CA MET A 40 -2.53 1.33 -14.23
C MET A 40 -3.33 2.47 -13.60
N GLY A 41 -4.48 2.77 -14.22
CA GLY A 41 -5.41 3.76 -13.68
C GLY A 41 -5.91 3.34 -12.30
N TRP A 42 -5.98 4.27 -11.37
CA TRP A 42 -6.52 4.02 -10.03
C TRP A 42 -7.94 3.45 -10.08
N ASP A 43 -8.79 4.00 -10.94
CA ASP A 43 -10.17 3.53 -11.09
C ASP A 43 -10.26 2.08 -11.58
N ASP A 44 -9.36 1.70 -12.51
CA ASP A 44 -9.25 0.33 -13.02
C ASP A 44 -8.76 -0.62 -11.93
N PHE A 45 -7.77 -0.19 -11.15
CA PHE A 45 -7.29 -0.96 -10.01
C PHE A 45 -8.38 -1.14 -8.95
N VAL A 46 -9.09 -0.08 -8.54
CA VAL A 46 -10.21 -0.18 -7.59
C VAL A 46 -11.33 -1.07 -8.12
N ALA A 47 -11.60 -1.05 -9.43
CA ALA A 47 -12.58 -1.93 -10.06
C ALA A 47 -12.17 -3.42 -10.05
N SER A 48 -10.89 -3.74 -9.82
CA SER A 48 -10.42 -5.11 -9.63
C SER A 48 -10.68 -5.67 -8.23
N LEU A 49 -10.97 -4.82 -7.25
CA LEU A 49 -11.12 -5.19 -5.85
C LEU A 49 -12.54 -5.61 -5.49
N HIS A 50 -12.68 -6.48 -4.48
CA HIS A 50 -13.97 -6.83 -3.90
C HIS A 50 -14.37 -5.79 -2.84
N LEU A 51 -15.18 -4.80 -3.23
CA LEU A 51 -15.64 -3.70 -2.38
C LEU A 51 -17.17 -3.67 -2.27
N ASN A 52 -17.71 -3.02 -1.23
CA ASN A 52 -19.11 -3.18 -0.81
C ASN A 52 -20.16 -2.62 -1.80
N ASP A 53 -19.79 -1.57 -2.53
CA ASP A 53 -20.67 -0.69 -3.30
C ASP A 53 -20.37 -0.74 -4.82
N GLN A 54 -19.75 -1.83 -5.27
CA GLN A 54 -19.53 -2.11 -6.69
C GLN A 54 -19.86 -3.57 -7.01
N PRO A 55 -20.20 -3.90 -8.27
CA PRO A 55 -20.39 -5.29 -8.66
C PRO A 55 -19.10 -6.10 -8.41
N PRO A 56 -19.22 -7.43 -8.23
CA PRO A 56 -18.05 -8.28 -8.10
C PRO A 56 -17.12 -8.06 -9.30
N PRO A 57 -15.80 -8.00 -9.07
CA PRO A 57 -14.84 -7.80 -10.14
C PRO A 57 -14.95 -8.95 -11.15
N ARG A 58 -14.70 -8.64 -12.42
CA ARG A 58 -14.65 -9.66 -13.46
C ARG A 58 -13.54 -10.67 -13.13
N PRO A 59 -13.71 -11.96 -13.46
CA PRO A 59 -12.67 -12.96 -13.26
C PRO A 59 -11.37 -12.48 -13.91
N GLN A 60 -10.38 -12.23 -13.07
CA GLN A 60 -9.05 -11.81 -13.50
C GLN A 60 -8.20 -13.06 -13.72
N LYS A 61 -7.39 -13.06 -14.78
CA LYS A 61 -6.45 -14.16 -15.03
C LYS A 61 -5.25 -14.14 -14.09
N LYS A 62 -4.94 -12.96 -13.53
CA LYS A 62 -3.79 -12.70 -12.66
C LYS A 62 -4.23 -11.81 -11.51
N THR A 63 -3.62 -12.01 -10.34
CA THR A 63 -3.78 -11.13 -9.19
C THR A 63 -3.22 -9.74 -9.50
N MET A 64 -3.94 -8.70 -9.09
CA MET A 64 -3.48 -7.30 -9.13
C MET A 64 -3.23 -6.84 -7.69
N TYR A 65 -1.99 -6.49 -7.37
CA TYR A 65 -1.58 -6.17 -6.01
C TYR A 65 -0.79 -4.86 -5.97
N LEU A 66 -1.35 -3.84 -5.33
CA LEU A 66 -0.60 -2.63 -4.98
C LEU A 66 0.17 -2.94 -3.71
N ALA A 67 1.48 -3.13 -3.82
CA ALA A 67 2.33 -3.52 -2.71
C ALA A 67 3.47 -2.53 -2.52
N GLN A 68 3.91 -2.38 -1.26
CA GLN A 68 5.11 -1.62 -0.89
C GLN A 68 5.16 -0.20 -1.50
N HIS A 69 4.01 0.46 -1.57
CA HIS A 69 3.91 1.78 -2.17
C HIS A 69 3.48 2.83 -1.15
N ASN A 70 4.16 3.97 -1.11
CA ASN A 70 3.74 5.11 -0.32
C ASN A 70 2.57 5.84 -0.99
N LEU A 71 1.39 5.24 -0.87
CA LEU A 71 0.15 5.71 -1.47
C LEU A 71 -0.27 7.10 -0.94
N LEU A 72 0.14 7.46 0.29
CA LEU A 72 -0.20 8.73 0.93
C LEU A 72 0.39 9.94 0.21
N VAL A 73 1.57 9.80 -0.38
CA VAL A 73 2.19 10.89 -1.17
C VAL A 73 1.33 11.23 -2.39
N GLN A 74 0.67 10.23 -2.97
CA GLN A 74 -0.23 10.43 -4.11
C GLN A 74 -1.64 10.86 -3.68
N PHE A 75 -2.10 10.37 -2.53
CA PHE A 75 -3.45 10.57 -2.00
C PHE A 75 -3.42 11.08 -0.55
N PRO A 76 -3.10 12.37 -0.32
CA PRO A 76 -2.93 12.92 1.03
C PRO A 76 -4.17 12.80 1.91
N SER A 77 -5.38 12.79 1.33
CA SER A 77 -6.62 12.63 2.08
C SER A 77 -6.68 11.33 2.87
N LEU A 78 -6.02 10.27 2.39
CA LEU A 78 -5.94 8.98 3.12
C LEU A 78 -5.08 9.06 4.38
N GLN A 79 -4.21 10.07 4.51
CA GLN A 79 -3.37 10.25 5.68
C GLN A 79 -4.21 10.60 6.92
N ALA A 80 -5.34 11.29 6.73
CA ALA A 80 -6.25 11.66 7.80
C ALA A 80 -7.00 10.46 8.42
N ASP A 81 -6.94 9.29 7.78
CA ASP A 81 -7.64 8.08 8.22
C ASP A 81 -6.78 7.16 9.09
N ILE A 82 -5.49 7.47 9.19
CA ILE A 82 -4.52 6.65 9.92
C ILE A 82 -3.87 7.47 11.04
N ILE A 83 -3.46 6.79 12.11
CA ILE A 83 -2.69 7.39 13.21
C ILE A 83 -1.32 6.73 13.20
N VAL A 84 -0.26 7.54 13.18
CA VAL A 84 1.11 7.06 13.37
C VAL A 84 1.31 6.76 14.86
N PRO A 85 1.64 5.53 15.26
CA PRO A 85 1.90 5.22 16.66
C PRO A 85 3.18 5.91 17.17
N ASP A 86 3.13 6.50 18.36
CA ASP A 86 4.30 7.14 19.00
C ASP A 86 5.54 6.24 19.09
N TYR A 87 5.32 4.92 19.16
CA TYR A 87 6.38 3.91 19.21
C TYR A 87 7.35 3.99 18.03
N VAL A 88 6.93 4.49 16.88
CA VAL A 88 7.79 4.63 15.69
C VAL A 88 8.95 5.61 15.92
N TYR A 89 8.78 6.57 16.84
CA TYR A 89 9.81 7.53 17.24
C TYR A 89 10.66 7.05 18.43
N ALA A 90 10.25 5.97 19.09
CA ALA A 90 10.97 5.43 20.23
C ALA A 90 12.12 4.51 19.77
N SER A 91 13.27 4.61 20.42
CA SER A 91 14.36 3.65 20.21
C SER A 91 15.13 3.38 21.50
N ILE A 92 15.40 2.10 21.74
CA ILE A 92 16.48 1.65 22.61
C ILE A 92 17.46 0.95 21.64
N PRO A 93 18.60 1.58 21.29
CA PRO A 93 19.48 1.06 20.24
C PRO A 93 19.97 -0.35 20.62
N PRO A 94 19.62 -1.40 19.84
CA PRO A 94 20.12 -2.75 20.08
C PRO A 94 21.63 -2.82 19.84
N PRO A 95 22.38 -3.69 20.53
CA PRO A 95 23.80 -3.91 20.24
C PRO A 95 24.06 -4.29 18.78
N GLU A 96 23.12 -5.03 18.18
CA GLU A 96 23.18 -5.54 16.80
C GLU A 96 22.91 -4.46 15.75
N PHE A 97 22.32 -3.32 16.16
CA PHE A 97 21.96 -2.20 15.29
C PHE A 97 22.33 -0.87 15.94
N ALA A 98 23.60 -0.74 16.38
CA ALA A 98 24.10 0.46 17.07
C ALA A 98 23.93 1.76 16.25
N ASP A 99 23.90 1.65 14.92
CA ASP A 99 23.73 2.76 14.00
C ASP A 99 22.26 3.11 13.72
N TYR A 100 21.30 2.30 14.18
CA TYR A 100 19.89 2.62 14.01
C TYR A 100 19.54 3.91 14.75
N ARG A 101 18.86 4.79 14.03
CA ARG A 101 18.25 6.00 14.59
C ARG A 101 16.77 5.95 14.24
N PRO A 102 15.88 6.13 15.23
CA PRO A 102 14.46 6.29 14.91
C PRO A 102 14.29 7.57 14.08
N PRO A 103 13.22 7.64 13.27
CA PRO A 103 12.81 8.87 12.62
C PRO A 103 12.74 10.03 13.62
N GLY A 104 13.24 11.21 13.23
CA GLY A 104 13.17 12.43 14.04
C GLY A 104 11.91 13.25 13.80
N ASN A 105 11.21 13.01 12.70
CA ASN A 105 9.95 13.66 12.33
C ASN A 105 9.15 12.78 11.35
N GLU A 106 7.97 13.25 10.94
CA GLU A 106 7.10 12.54 9.98
C GLU A 106 7.73 12.37 8.59
N GLU A 107 8.60 13.30 8.15
CA GLU A 107 9.24 13.26 6.83
C GLU A 107 10.23 12.09 6.70
N GLN A 108 10.75 11.59 7.82
CA GLN A 108 11.66 10.44 7.88
C GLN A 108 10.92 9.10 8.00
N LEU A 109 9.58 9.12 8.05
CA LEU A 109 8.78 7.90 8.09
C LEU A 109 8.73 7.23 6.72
N VAL A 110 9.03 5.94 6.69
CA VAL A 110 8.73 5.08 5.54
C VAL A 110 7.35 4.46 5.77
N ILE A 111 6.33 5.03 5.13
CA ILE A 111 4.97 4.51 5.14
C ILE A 111 4.69 3.82 3.82
N ASN A 112 4.27 2.56 3.89
CA ASN A 112 3.87 1.77 2.74
C ASN A 112 2.44 1.29 2.93
N MET A 113 1.75 1.11 1.81
CA MET A 113 0.43 0.51 1.75
C MET A 113 0.46 -0.77 0.93
N TRP A 114 -0.47 -1.64 1.30
CA TRP A 114 -0.76 -2.88 0.61
C TRP A 114 -2.26 -2.97 0.38
N LEU A 115 -2.66 -3.11 -0.87
CA LEU A 115 -4.06 -3.25 -1.28
C LEU A 115 -4.12 -4.30 -2.38
N GLY A 116 -4.95 -5.32 -2.21
CA GLY A 116 -5.08 -6.42 -3.16
C GLY A 116 -6.37 -7.21 -2.91
N PRO A 117 -6.77 -8.08 -3.85
CA PRO A 117 -7.92 -8.95 -3.70
C PRO A 117 -7.70 -10.02 -2.62
N GLU A 118 -8.76 -10.76 -2.31
CA GLU A 118 -8.66 -11.96 -1.48
C GLU A 118 -7.67 -12.96 -2.09
N GLY A 119 -6.84 -13.57 -1.24
CA GLY A 119 -5.86 -14.57 -1.67
C GLY A 119 -4.51 -14.00 -2.14
N THR A 120 -4.31 -12.69 -2.12
CA THR A 120 -3.00 -12.09 -2.39
C THR A 120 -1.94 -12.60 -1.39
N VAL A 121 -0.77 -12.99 -1.92
CA VAL A 121 0.35 -13.51 -1.14
C VAL A 121 1.57 -12.61 -1.32
N SER A 122 2.25 -12.31 -0.21
CA SER A 122 3.63 -11.81 -0.22
C SER A 122 4.55 -12.94 0.20
N PRO A 123 5.34 -13.53 -0.72
CA PRO A 123 6.31 -14.56 -0.38
C PRO A 123 7.25 -14.13 0.76
N ALA A 124 7.76 -15.09 1.53
CA ALA A 124 8.62 -14.83 2.68
C ALA A 124 9.91 -14.09 2.30
N HIS A 125 10.17 -12.96 2.97
CA HIS A 125 11.35 -12.13 2.78
C HIS A 125 11.65 -11.32 4.06
N THR A 126 12.84 -10.72 4.12
CA THR A 126 13.23 -9.79 5.19
C THR A 126 13.41 -8.39 4.63
N SER A 127 12.79 -7.39 5.25
CA SER A 127 13.00 -5.98 4.90
C SER A 127 14.18 -5.40 5.67
N LEU A 128 15.07 -4.70 4.97
CA LEU A 128 16.12 -3.89 5.62
C LEU A 128 15.55 -2.48 5.83
N VAL A 129 15.22 -2.12 7.07
CA VAL A 129 14.67 -0.78 7.39
C VAL A 129 15.80 0.24 7.69
N SER A 130 17.08 -0.14 7.61
CA SER A 130 18.18 0.65 8.20
C SER A 130 19.14 1.36 7.22
N ARG A 131 18.77 1.60 5.94
CA ARG A 131 19.67 2.32 5.00
C ARG A 131 18.92 3.38 4.19
N LEU A 132 18.54 4.45 4.85
CA LEU A 132 18.47 5.75 4.20
C LEU A 132 19.51 6.62 4.89
N SER A 133 20.71 6.61 4.33
CA SER A 133 21.84 7.49 4.65
C SER A 133 21.73 8.79 3.86
#